data_AF-A0A4P9EDY7-F1
#
_entry.id   AF-A0A4P9EDY7-F1
#
_cell.length_a   1.000
_cell.length_b   1.000
_cell.length_c   1.000
_cell.angle_alpha   90.00
_cell.angle_beta   90.00
_cell.angle_gamma   90.00
#
_symmetry.space_group_name_H-M   'P 1'
#
loop_
_entity.id
_entity.type
_entity.pdbx_description
1 polymer ?
#
loop_
_entity_poly.entity_id
_entity_poly.type
_entity_poly.pdbx_seq_one_letter_code
_entity_poly.pdbx_strand_id
1 'polypeptide(L)'
;MSTKNISSFFKRNHEAVPKDTGESKSECTKVYNAQNIIEAEQIVELLKENHIPAFSQEAGGNPTMYGSPGFGIYGVDVLVRSDEAEQALKIIAEMENVDAEEMKVKCPYCGREMSEGQIHSFNSGMEWRTRGESIRLNTEKGLSKMIYGDRIDAYRCEHCKKIIIFYE
;
A
#
# COMPACT_ATOMS: atom_id res chain seq x y z
N MET A 1 -1.52 -33.54 -29.33
CA MET A 1 -1.45 -32.63 -28.17
C MET A 1 -1.06 -31.26 -28.69
N SER A 2 -1.99 -30.29 -28.71
CA SER A 2 -1.72 -28.93 -29.16
C SER A 2 -2.35 -27.95 -28.19
N THR A 3 -1.53 -27.00 -27.76
CA THR A 3 -1.73 -26.04 -26.67
C THR A 3 -2.87 -25.08 -26.98
N LYS A 4 -3.85 -25.00 -26.08
CA LYS A 4 -4.94 -24.03 -26.19
C LYS A 4 -4.41 -22.64 -25.83
N ASN A 5 -4.53 -21.74 -26.82
CA ASN A 5 -4.17 -20.34 -26.80
C ASN A 5 -4.77 -19.58 -25.60
N ILE A 6 -3.92 -18.82 -24.92
CA ILE A 6 -4.20 -17.94 -23.77
C ILE A 6 -4.92 -16.64 -24.20
N SER A 7 -5.21 -16.46 -25.50
CA SER A 7 -5.86 -15.26 -26.04
C SER A 7 -7.37 -15.13 -25.74
N SER A 8 -7.98 -16.11 -25.06
CA SER A 8 -9.42 -16.10 -24.73
C SER A 8 -9.76 -15.61 -23.32
N PHE A 9 -8.77 -15.26 -22.50
CA PHE A 9 -9.00 -14.73 -21.15
C PHE A 9 -9.24 -13.21 -21.13
N PHE A 10 -8.67 -12.48 -22.09
CA PHE A 10 -8.68 -11.01 -22.13
C PHE A 10 -9.93 -10.37 -22.75
N LYS A 11 -10.98 -11.15 -23.04
CA LYS A 11 -12.20 -10.67 -23.73
C LYS A 11 -13.50 -10.78 -22.94
N ARG A 12 -13.45 -11.12 -21.66
CA ARG A 12 -14.63 -11.12 -20.78
C ARG A 12 -14.40 -10.16 -19.63
N ASN A 13 -14.71 -8.89 -19.91
CA ASN A 13 -15.31 -7.92 -18.96
C ASN A 13 -15.72 -6.62 -19.71
N HIS A 14 -15.99 -6.73 -21.02
CA HIS A 14 -16.84 -5.78 -21.74
C HIS A 14 -18.26 -6.37 -21.76
N GLU A 15 -18.86 -6.57 -20.58
CA GLU A 15 -20.31 -6.74 -20.51
C GLU A 15 -20.94 -5.39 -20.22
N ALA A 16 -21.87 -5.07 -21.11
CA ALA A 16 -22.53 -3.79 -21.21
C ALA A 16 -23.30 -3.47 -19.94
N VAL A 17 -23.09 -2.24 -19.46
CA VAL A 17 -23.97 -1.53 -18.53
C VAL A 17 -25.43 -1.69 -19.00
N PRO A 18 -26.36 -2.12 -18.13
CA PRO A 18 -27.79 -2.03 -18.43
C PRO A 18 -28.15 -0.58 -18.71
N LYS A 19 -28.74 -0.33 -19.88
CA LYS A 19 -29.43 0.94 -20.18
C LYS A 19 -30.69 0.99 -19.34
N ASP A 20 -30.59 1.55 -18.14
CA ASP A 20 -31.75 2.09 -17.44
C ASP A 20 -31.67 3.62 -17.41
N THR A 21 -32.84 4.15 -17.73
CA THR A 21 -33.24 5.51 -18.06
C THR A 21 -32.92 6.55 -16.98
N GLY A 22 -32.22 7.61 -17.40
CA GLY A 22 -32.46 8.97 -16.95
C GLY A 22 -31.93 9.35 -15.58
N GLU A 23 -30.71 9.89 -15.52
CA GLU A 23 -30.33 10.95 -14.57
C GLU A 23 -29.00 11.59 -15.04
N SER A 24 -28.82 12.87 -14.70
CA SER A 24 -27.86 13.85 -15.22
C SER A 24 -26.44 13.36 -15.54
N LYS A 25 -25.77 14.01 -16.50
CA LYS A 25 -24.30 13.99 -16.65
C LYS A 25 -23.65 14.36 -15.30
N SER A 26 -23.38 13.37 -14.45
CA SER A 26 -22.66 13.57 -13.20
C SER A 26 -21.19 13.78 -13.57
N GLU A 27 -20.74 15.02 -13.45
CA GLU A 27 -19.33 15.37 -13.53
C GLU A 27 -18.55 14.49 -12.55
N CYS A 28 -17.54 13.78 -13.03
CA CYS A 28 -16.69 12.93 -12.21
C CYS A 28 -15.48 13.76 -11.77
N THR A 29 -15.10 13.64 -10.51
CA THR A 29 -13.97 14.36 -9.92
C THR A 29 -12.89 13.37 -9.48
N LYS A 30 -11.63 13.74 -9.67
CA LYS A 30 -10.47 12.98 -9.21
C LYS A 30 -10.36 13.07 -7.68
N VAL A 31 -10.26 11.92 -7.02
CA VAL A 31 -10.12 11.83 -5.55
C VAL A 31 -8.76 11.28 -5.13
N TYR A 32 -8.05 10.56 -6.00
CA TYR A 32 -6.73 9.98 -5.69
C TYR A 32 -5.87 9.83 -6.95
N ASN A 33 -4.54 9.84 -6.80
CA ASN A 33 -3.57 9.52 -7.85
C ASN A 33 -2.68 8.38 -7.35
N ALA A 34 -2.91 7.18 -7.88
CA ALA A 34 -2.13 6.00 -7.55
C ALA A 34 -0.86 5.94 -8.39
N GLN A 35 0.21 5.37 -7.85
CA GLN A 35 1.49 5.18 -8.53
C GLN A 35 1.40 4.11 -9.63
N ASN A 36 0.53 3.11 -9.44
CA ASN A 36 0.36 2.01 -10.37
C ASN A 36 -1.08 1.46 -10.37
N ILE A 37 -1.37 0.57 -11.31
CA ILE A 37 -2.72 0.00 -11.48
C ILE A 37 -3.18 -0.83 -10.28
N ILE A 38 -2.26 -1.49 -9.56
CA ILE A 38 -2.60 -2.35 -8.42
C ILE A 38 -3.10 -1.49 -7.27
N GLU A 39 -2.39 -0.41 -6.94
CA GLU A 39 -2.80 0.57 -5.94
C GLU A 39 -4.12 1.25 -6.34
N ALA A 40 -4.29 1.59 -7.61
CA ALA A 40 -5.55 2.15 -8.10
C ALA A 40 -6.74 1.18 -7.92
N GLU A 41 -6.54 -0.11 -8.23
CA GLU A 41 -7.56 -1.15 -8.06
C GLU A 41 -7.92 -1.35 -6.58
N GLN A 42 -6.95 -1.34 -5.67
CA GLN A 42 -7.19 -1.43 -4.23
C GLN A 42 -8.06 -0.28 -3.72
N ILE A 43 -7.77 0.96 -4.12
CA ILE A 43 -8.57 2.13 -3.74
C ILE A 43 -9.98 2.05 -4.36
N VAL A 44 -10.11 1.59 -5.59
CA VAL A 44 -11.42 1.39 -6.24
C VAL A 44 -12.24 0.31 -5.53
N GLU A 45 -11.62 -0.79 -5.10
CA GLU A 45 -12.29 -1.86 -4.35
C GLU A 45 -12.75 -1.38 -2.98
N LEU A 46 -11.90 -0.66 -2.24
CA LEU A 46 -12.26 -0.03 -0.96
C LEU A 46 -13.48 0.88 -1.08
N LEU A 47 -13.50 1.76 -2.09
CA LEU A 47 -14.63 2.66 -2.31
C LEU A 47 -15.91 1.88 -2.64
N LYS A 48 -15.80 0.81 -3.44
CA LYS A 48 -16.94 -0.07 -3.76
C LYS A 48 -17.49 -0.79 -2.53
N GLU A 49 -16.64 -1.28 -1.65
CA GLU A 49 -17.05 -1.91 -0.37
C GLU A 49 -17.83 -0.93 0.51
N ASN A 50 -17.49 0.36 0.43
CA ASN A 50 -18.19 1.44 1.12
C ASN A 50 -19.36 2.03 0.32
N HIS A 51 -19.84 1.30 -0.70
CA HIS A 51 -20.95 1.69 -1.57
C HIS A 51 -20.73 2.99 -2.36
N ILE A 52 -19.48 3.36 -2.64
CA ILE A 52 -19.10 4.50 -3.48
C ILE A 52 -18.62 3.98 -4.86
N PRO A 53 -19.37 4.25 -5.94
CA PRO A 53 -18.94 3.94 -7.30
C PRO A 53 -17.66 4.71 -7.70
N ALA A 54 -16.57 3.98 -7.92
CA ALA A 54 -15.30 4.53 -8.35
C ALA A 54 -14.75 3.80 -9.60
N PHE A 55 -13.96 4.50 -10.41
CA PHE A 55 -13.22 3.92 -11.52
C PHE A 55 -11.83 4.52 -11.66
N SER A 56 -10.90 3.74 -12.19
CA SER A 56 -9.54 4.17 -12.48
C SER A 56 -9.38 4.58 -13.94
N GLN A 57 -8.58 5.61 -14.18
CA GLN A 57 -8.24 6.11 -15.52
C GLN A 57 -6.74 6.41 -15.57
N GLU A 58 -6.04 5.92 -16.59
CA GLU A 58 -4.64 6.26 -16.79
C GLU A 58 -4.50 7.78 -16.98
N ALA A 59 -3.67 8.42 -16.15
CA ALA A 59 -3.41 9.85 -16.26
C ALA A 59 -2.78 10.10 -17.63
N GLY A 60 -3.42 10.95 -18.44
CA GLY A 60 -3.07 11.19 -19.84
C GLY A 60 -1.65 11.73 -20.02
N GLY A 61 -0.66 10.84 -20.11
CA GLY A 61 0.66 11.10 -20.68
C GLY A 61 0.57 11.05 -22.20
N ASN A 62 1.21 12.00 -22.87
CA ASN A 62 1.36 11.98 -24.32
C ASN A 62 1.93 10.63 -24.80
N PRO A 63 1.39 10.01 -25.88
CA PRO A 63 1.87 8.70 -26.37
C PRO A 63 3.30 8.70 -26.95
N THR A 64 4.05 9.80 -26.84
CA THR A 64 5.25 10.07 -27.65
C THR A 64 6.57 10.12 -26.88
N MET A 65 6.66 9.59 -25.66
CA MET A 65 7.95 9.59 -24.97
C MET A 65 8.25 8.23 -24.29
N TYR A 66 9.14 7.46 -24.93
CA TYR A 66 9.85 6.27 -24.45
C TYR A 66 9.07 4.95 -24.30
N GLY A 67 8.91 4.22 -25.41
CA GLY A 67 9.57 2.93 -25.70
C GLY A 67 9.65 1.77 -24.69
N SER A 68 9.03 1.83 -23.52
CA SER A 68 8.94 0.74 -22.55
C SER A 68 7.48 0.39 -22.28
N PRO A 69 7.09 -0.90 -22.22
CA PRO A 69 5.80 -1.30 -21.69
C PRO A 69 5.84 -1.08 -20.17
N GLY A 70 5.49 0.12 -19.74
CA GLY A 70 5.49 0.53 -18.36
C GLY A 70 4.47 1.63 -18.14
N PHE A 71 3.72 1.49 -17.05
CA PHE A 71 2.68 2.38 -16.56
C PHE A 71 3.06 3.87 -16.73
N GLY A 72 2.08 4.69 -17.14
CA GLY A 72 2.28 6.10 -17.44
C GLY A 72 3.04 6.83 -16.34
N ILE A 73 3.95 7.72 -16.73
CA ILE A 73 4.80 8.55 -15.85
C ILE A 73 4.02 9.41 -14.83
N TYR A 74 2.68 9.50 -14.96
CA TYR A 74 1.80 10.33 -14.14
C TYR A 74 0.82 9.52 -13.26
N GLY A 75 1.02 8.20 -13.15
CA GLY A 75 0.18 7.35 -12.31
C GLY A 75 -1.19 7.07 -12.91
N VAL A 76 -2.09 6.56 -12.06
CA VAL A 76 -3.47 6.19 -12.40
C VAL A 76 -4.42 6.98 -11.52
N ASP A 77 -5.30 7.77 -12.13
CA ASP A 77 -6.27 8.58 -11.42
C ASP A 77 -7.47 7.72 -10.99
N VAL A 78 -7.93 7.89 -9.75
CA VAL A 78 -9.20 7.33 -9.27
C VAL A 78 -10.24 8.44 -9.26
N LEU A 79 -11.34 8.20 -9.96
CA LEU A 79 -12.45 9.14 -10.12
C LEU A 79 -13.72 8.60 -9.48
N VAL A 80 -14.46 9.52 -8.88
CA VAL A 80 -15.75 9.29 -8.23
C VAL A 80 -16.72 10.36 -8.73
N ARG A 81 -18.03 10.14 -8.58
CA ARG A 81 -19.02 11.19 -8.85
C ARG A 81 -18.79 12.38 -7.90
N SER A 82 -19.00 13.60 -8.41
CA SER A 82 -18.72 14.82 -7.64
C SER A 82 -19.54 14.96 -6.36
N ASP A 83 -20.74 14.38 -6.29
CA ASP A 83 -21.60 14.35 -5.11
C ASP A 83 -21.09 13.41 -3.99
N GLU A 84 -20.25 12.44 -4.34
CA GLU A 84 -19.70 11.43 -3.41
C GLU A 84 -18.21 11.68 -3.10
N ALA A 85 -17.60 12.69 -3.72
CA ALA A 85 -16.17 12.97 -3.63
C ALA A 85 -15.71 13.26 -2.18
N GLU A 86 -16.49 14.00 -1.39
CA GLU A 86 -16.14 14.28 0.02
C GLU A 86 -16.15 13.01 0.87
N GLN A 87 -17.10 12.10 0.62
CA GLN A 87 -17.18 10.82 1.34
C GLN A 87 -16.02 9.90 0.95
N ALA A 88 -15.69 9.85 -0.35
CA ALA A 88 -14.55 9.09 -0.85
C ALA A 88 -13.23 9.58 -0.25
N LEU A 89 -13.00 10.89 -0.23
CA LEU A 89 -11.80 11.49 0.37
C LEU A 89 -11.67 11.17 1.86
N LYS A 90 -12.80 11.14 2.59
CA LYS A 90 -12.80 10.77 4.01
C LYS A 90 -12.36 9.33 4.23
N ILE A 91 -12.89 8.38 3.44
CA ILE A 91 -12.52 6.96 3.52
C ILE A 91 -11.04 6.76 3.17
N ILE A 92 -10.55 7.42 2.12
CA ILE A 92 -9.13 7.36 1.71
C ILE A 92 -8.22 7.92 2.82
N ALA A 93 -8.59 9.06 3.42
CA ALA A 93 -7.85 9.64 4.52
C ALA A 93 -7.87 8.76 5.79
N GLU A 94 -8.98 8.07 6.07
CA GLU A 94 -9.04 7.10 7.15
C GLU A 94 -8.09 5.91 6.90
N MET A 95 -7.92 5.46 5.64
CA MET A 95 -6.96 4.41 5.26
C MET A 95 -5.50 4.78 5.60
N GLU A 96 -5.08 6.03 5.33
CA GLU A 96 -3.74 6.52 5.72
C GLU A 96 -3.53 6.51 7.25
N ASN A 97 -4.61 6.49 8.04
CA ASN A 97 -4.56 6.41 9.50
C ASN A 97 -4.68 4.98 10.05
N VAL A 98 -5.10 3.98 9.26
CA VAL A 98 -5.15 2.57 9.70
C VAL A 98 -3.76 1.95 9.75
N ASP A 99 -2.81 2.44 8.94
CA ASP A 99 -1.39 2.11 9.08
C ASP A 99 -0.75 2.77 10.33
N ALA A 100 -1.50 3.66 10.99
CA ALA A 100 -1.12 4.39 12.19
C ALA A 100 -2.04 4.08 13.40
N GLU A 101 -2.73 2.93 13.42
CA GLU A 101 -3.03 2.32 14.72
C GLU A 101 -1.67 1.91 15.33
N GLU A 102 -1.02 2.88 15.98
CA GLU A 102 0.17 2.68 16.81
C GLU A 102 -0.04 1.37 17.57
N MET A 103 0.74 0.34 17.26
CA MET A 103 0.85 -0.81 18.14
C MET A 103 1.36 -0.25 19.48
N LYS A 104 0.44 0.01 20.41
CA LYS A 104 0.74 0.55 21.74
C LYS A 104 1.39 -0.55 22.55
N VAL A 105 2.66 -0.84 22.24
CA VAL A 105 3.46 -1.83 22.94
C VAL A 105 3.69 -1.33 24.35
N LYS A 106 3.14 -2.05 25.33
CA LYS A 106 3.34 -1.77 26.75
C LYS A 106 4.62 -2.44 27.23
N CYS A 107 5.39 -1.72 28.04
CA CYS A 107 6.58 -2.25 28.67
C CYS A 107 6.20 -3.40 29.63
N PRO A 108 6.71 -4.63 29.44
CA PRO A 108 6.38 -5.78 30.29
C PRO A 108 6.92 -5.64 31.72
N TYR A 109 7.79 -4.66 31.97
CA TYR A 109 8.39 -4.41 33.28
C TYR A 109 7.66 -3.34 34.10
N CYS A 110 7.09 -2.32 33.47
CA CYS A 110 6.43 -1.21 34.19
C CYS A 110 5.04 -0.82 33.67
N GLY A 111 4.53 -1.48 32.63
CA GLY A 111 3.20 -1.28 32.07
C GLY A 111 2.98 -0.01 31.26
N ARG A 112 3.96 0.90 31.19
CA ARG A 112 3.88 2.14 30.39
C ARG A 112 4.03 1.87 28.91
N GLU A 113 3.46 2.74 28.09
CA GLU A 113 3.65 2.74 26.64
C GLU A 113 5.14 2.91 26.29
N MET A 114 5.56 2.23 25.22
CA MET A 114 6.92 2.27 24.70
C MET A 114 6.94 3.08 23.40
N SER A 115 8.04 3.78 23.14
CA SER A 115 8.26 4.49 21.89
C SER A 115 8.85 3.56 20.84
N GLU A 116 8.27 3.53 19.64
CA GLU A 116 8.86 2.87 18.48
C GLU A 116 10.12 3.61 18.00
N GLY A 117 11.05 2.85 17.41
CA GLY A 117 12.25 3.36 16.78
C GLY A 117 13.02 2.24 16.08
N GLN A 118 14.20 2.57 15.54
CA GLN A 118 15.01 1.63 14.78
C GLN A 118 16.41 1.48 15.36
N ILE A 119 16.94 0.27 15.32
CA ILE A 119 18.35 -0.01 15.62
C ILE A 119 19.08 -0.20 14.30
N HIS A 120 20.10 0.62 14.09
CA HIS A 120 20.95 0.59 12.91
C HIS A 120 22.27 -0.10 13.23
N SER A 121 22.72 -0.94 12.30
CA SER A 121 24.10 -1.42 12.32
C SER A 121 24.89 -0.78 11.20
N PHE A 122 26.04 -0.19 11.53
CA PHE A 122 26.91 0.42 10.54
C PHE A 122 27.84 -0.65 9.94
N ASN A 123 27.74 -0.87 8.63
CA ASN A 123 28.60 -1.75 7.83
C ASN A 123 28.66 -3.24 8.22
N SER A 124 27.83 -3.69 9.16
CA SER A 124 27.71 -5.10 9.55
C SER A 124 26.26 -5.39 9.86
N GLY A 125 25.83 -6.65 9.79
CA GLY A 125 24.48 -6.99 10.26
C GLY A 125 24.45 -7.27 11.74
N MET A 126 23.30 -7.03 12.36
CA MET A 126 23.05 -7.50 13.72
C MET A 126 22.65 -8.97 13.68
N GLU A 127 23.27 -9.76 14.54
CA GLU A 127 23.04 -11.20 14.62
C GLU A 127 22.78 -11.60 16.07
N TRP A 128 21.72 -12.38 16.28
CA TRP A 128 21.57 -13.18 17.49
C TRP A 128 22.41 -14.44 17.37
N ARG A 129 23.19 -14.76 18.42
CA ARG A 129 24.07 -15.94 18.42
C ARG A 129 23.81 -16.81 19.64
N THR A 130 23.58 -18.09 19.39
CA THR A 130 23.47 -19.16 20.39
C THR A 130 24.42 -20.31 20.00
N ARG A 131 24.63 -21.28 20.90
CA ARG A 131 25.63 -22.35 20.70
C ARG A 131 25.39 -23.13 19.40
N GLY A 132 26.13 -22.78 18.35
CA GLY A 132 26.07 -23.43 17.02
C GLY A 132 25.11 -22.77 16.02
N GLU A 133 24.36 -21.73 16.42
CA GLU A 133 23.36 -21.09 15.58
C GLU A 133 23.53 -19.57 15.59
N SER A 134 23.41 -18.95 14.42
CA SER A 134 23.39 -17.50 14.26
C SER A 134 22.21 -17.11 13.39
N ILE A 135 21.41 -16.16 13.87
CA ILE A 135 20.25 -15.63 13.15
C ILE A 135 20.50 -14.15 12.91
N ARG A 136 20.44 -13.72 11.64
CA ARG A 136 20.55 -12.31 11.28
C ARG A 136 19.22 -11.62 11.53
N LEU A 137 19.26 -10.58 12.34
CA LEU A 137 18.07 -9.82 12.73
C LEU A 137 17.90 -8.66 11.76
N ASN A 138 16.81 -8.66 10.99
CA ASN A 138 16.47 -7.58 10.08
C ASN A 138 14.96 -7.59 9.82
N THR A 139 14.27 -6.49 10.10
CA THR A 139 12.83 -6.35 9.84
C THR A 139 12.55 -5.88 8.42
N GLU A 140 13.53 -5.23 7.77
CA GLU A 140 13.43 -4.75 6.39
C GLU A 140 13.36 -5.90 5.37
N LYS A 141 12.39 -5.84 4.45
CA LYS A 141 12.17 -6.84 3.40
C LYS A 141 12.58 -6.30 2.01
N GLY A 142 12.88 -7.21 1.09
CA GLY A 142 13.08 -6.88 -0.33
C GLY A 142 14.17 -5.85 -0.62
N LEU A 143 13.80 -4.82 -1.41
CA LEU A 143 14.72 -3.78 -1.89
C LEU A 143 15.19 -2.82 -0.78
N SER A 144 14.36 -2.58 0.25
CA SER A 144 14.68 -1.67 1.37
C SER A 144 15.95 -2.12 2.10
N LYS A 145 16.10 -3.42 2.34
CA LYS A 145 17.31 -4.04 2.90
C LYS A 145 18.57 -3.70 2.11
N MET A 146 18.49 -3.65 0.77
CA MET A 146 19.64 -3.42 -0.09
C MET A 146 20.11 -1.96 -0.07
N ILE A 147 19.18 -1.01 0.03
CA ILE A 147 19.45 0.42 -0.03
C ILE A 147 19.91 0.94 1.34
N TYR A 148 19.24 0.46 2.39
CA TYR A 148 19.32 1.05 3.72
C TYR A 148 20.09 0.22 4.73
N GLY A 149 20.47 -1.01 4.36
CA GLY A 149 21.18 -1.94 5.21
C GLY A 149 20.28 -2.61 6.24
N ASP A 150 20.90 -3.20 7.25
CA ASP A 150 20.19 -3.89 8.33
C ASP A 150 19.57 -2.88 9.29
N ARG A 151 18.23 -2.91 9.38
CA ARG A 151 17.44 -2.15 10.33
C ARG A 151 16.48 -3.08 11.04
N ILE A 152 16.34 -2.84 12.33
CA ILE A 152 15.49 -3.64 13.21
C ILE A 152 14.55 -2.68 13.91
N ASP A 153 13.26 -2.88 13.72
CA ASP A 153 12.25 -2.15 14.46
C ASP A 153 12.26 -2.60 15.92
N ALA A 154 12.25 -1.62 16.81
CA ALA A 154 12.42 -1.84 18.23
C ALA A 154 11.61 -0.83 19.04
N TYR A 155 11.23 -1.24 20.23
CA TYR A 155 10.42 -0.44 21.14
C TYR A 155 11.25 -0.13 22.38
N ARG A 156 11.39 1.15 22.72
CA ARG A 156 12.14 1.60 23.90
C ARG A 156 11.20 2.14 24.96
N CYS A 157 11.31 1.61 26.18
CA CYS A 157 10.63 2.20 27.33
C CYS A 157 11.47 3.35 27.88
N GLU A 158 10.95 4.58 27.84
CA GLU A 158 11.63 5.75 28.40
C GLU A 158 11.84 5.67 29.92
N HIS A 159 10.99 4.94 30.63
CA HIS A 159 11.10 4.82 32.08
C HIS A 159 12.14 3.76 32.50
N CYS A 160 12.01 2.53 31.99
CA CYS A 160 12.89 1.42 32.37
C CYS A 160 14.19 1.35 31.57
N LYS A 161 14.32 2.15 30.49
CA LYS A 161 15.43 2.11 29.53
C LYS A 161 15.66 0.72 28.92
N LYS A 162 14.62 -0.12 28.90
CA LYS A 162 14.60 -1.43 28.25
C LYS A 162 14.14 -1.30 26.81
N ILE A 163 14.75 -2.09 25.93
CA ILE A 163 14.41 -2.19 24.52
C ILE A 163 13.83 -3.59 24.27
N ILE A 164 12.77 -3.66 23.48
CA ILE A 164 12.17 -4.90 22.99
C ILE A 164 12.29 -4.88 21.47
N ILE A 165 12.68 -6.01 20.91
CA ILE A 165 12.84 -6.22 19.49
C ILE A 165 11.88 -7.34 19.11
N PHE A 166 11.07 -7.11 18.08
CA PHE A 166 10.32 -8.16 17.41
C PHE A 166 11.11 -8.56 16.17
N TYR A 167 11.32 -9.85 15.97
CA TYR A 167 11.98 -10.40 14.80
C TYR A 167 11.13 -11.55 14.28
N GLU A 168 10.94 -11.60 12.96
CA GLU A 168 10.29 -12.72 12.24
C GLU A 168 11.32 -13.79 11.88
#